data_AF-A0A7X3GFN2-F1
#
_entry.id   AF-A0A7X3GFN2-F1
#
_cell.length_a   1.000
_cell.length_b   1.000
_cell.length_c   1.000
_cell.angle_alpha   90.00
_cell.angle_beta   90.00
_cell.angle_gamma   90.00
#
_symmetry.space_group_name_H-M   'P 1'
#
loop_
_entity.id
_entity.type
_entity.pdbx_description
1 polymer ?
#
loop_
_entity_poly.entity_id
_entity_poly.type
_entity_poly.pdbx_seq_one_letter_code
_entity_poly.pdbx_strand_id
1 'polypeptide(L)'
;MNDNFVSIVGYQLEKVHTGVIRWLMDTLNTNVSMDTKYEIIRRTYSMIHPNNSLDFGKDEIIAITCFPEYAIGRKRKIDLVIRIDLAKRPSNYFVIEMKVDSIPYKDQLSGTKTDFLQLMPDYDPKNVTFFLYLLGTSSVCQVPDELHSFHIVSLPNIIGIYRGLPVHHYIYNDWMSELEAEAAKRDAFIKDYEQSIGIHDRDRSSYWQNKGYRGRQHHYYLYDEMKKHAKNSQHWAIDNGGNNPVMNYWGMKQNGWEPKSYDGHAILFYWEFNHEDFFLKACLHGDDTNKISQESFTTLRAQIIDELEKAAIENGARTRPTYGTFVSIFKWKLFKGSPANLPHIMEKADKIIALTRPIIKRIQ
;
A
#
# COMPACT_ATOMS: atom_id res chain seq x y z
N MET A 1 -1.19 18.56 29.80
CA MET A 1 -1.28 18.10 28.41
C MET A 1 -0.43 16.85 28.33
N ASN A 2 -1.05 15.67 28.20
CA ASN A 2 -0.33 14.46 27.87
C ASN A 2 -0.13 14.50 26.37
N ASP A 3 1.08 14.83 25.92
CA ASP A 3 1.40 14.68 24.51
C ASP A 3 1.19 13.20 24.15
N ASN A 4 0.33 12.95 23.15
CA ASN A 4 -0.03 11.59 22.76
C ASN A 4 1.24 10.85 22.31
N PHE A 5 1.66 9.83 23.06
CA PHE A 5 2.83 8.99 22.76
C PHE A 5 2.78 8.43 21.33
N VAL A 6 1.59 8.09 20.84
CA VAL A 6 1.34 7.58 19.49
C VAL A 6 1.51 8.68 18.43
N SER A 7 1.19 9.93 18.75
CA SER A 7 1.47 11.10 17.91
C SER A 7 2.96 11.43 17.86
N ILE A 8 3.66 11.38 19.02
CA ILE A 8 5.08 11.72 19.16
C ILE A 8 5.99 10.69 18.46
N VAL A 9 5.79 9.40 18.74
CA VAL A 9 6.61 8.31 18.17
C VAL A 9 6.18 8.00 16.73
N GLY A 10 4.94 8.34 16.38
CA GLY A 10 4.38 8.22 15.05
C GLY A 10 3.66 6.90 14.86
N TYR A 11 2.34 6.99 14.76
CA TYR A 11 1.40 6.00 14.24
C TYR A 11 1.77 5.43 12.84
N GLN A 12 2.78 6.01 12.18
CA GLN A 12 3.32 5.49 10.91
C GLN A 12 4.32 4.35 11.09
N LEU A 13 4.73 4.08 12.33
CA LEU A 13 5.65 2.99 12.62
C LEU A 13 4.87 1.74 12.94
N GLU A 14 5.03 0.71 12.10
CA GLU A 14 4.54 -0.66 12.32
C GLU A 14 4.80 -1.13 13.77
N LYS A 15 5.94 -0.73 14.34
CA LYS A 15 6.37 -1.02 15.72
C LYS A 15 5.43 -0.54 16.83
N VAL A 16 4.73 0.58 16.62
CA VAL A 16 3.76 1.07 17.62
C VAL A 16 2.56 0.11 17.68
N HIS A 17 2.04 -0.30 16.52
CA HIS A 17 0.94 -1.26 16.43
C HIS A 17 1.32 -2.61 17.02
N THR A 18 2.50 -3.15 16.67
CA THR A 18 2.97 -4.43 17.24
C THR A 18 3.16 -4.34 18.75
N GLY A 19 3.66 -3.20 19.25
CA GLY A 19 3.81 -2.93 20.69
C GLY A 19 2.48 -2.90 21.44
N VAL A 20 1.46 -2.21 20.92
CA VAL A 20 0.13 -2.14 21.54
C VAL A 20 -0.58 -3.49 21.49
N ILE A 21 -0.53 -4.20 20.36
CA ILE A 21 -1.13 -5.54 20.25
C ILE A 21 -0.44 -6.52 21.21
N ARG A 22 0.90 -6.49 21.29
CA ARG A 22 1.63 -7.26 22.31
C ARG A 22 1.16 -6.90 23.71
N TRP A 23 1.07 -5.61 24.03
CA TRP A 23 0.62 -5.18 25.35
C TRP A 23 -0.79 -5.70 25.66
N LEU A 24 -1.71 -5.68 24.68
CA LEU A 24 -3.06 -6.23 24.84
C LEU A 24 -3.08 -7.75 25.03
N MET A 25 -2.28 -8.47 24.26
CA MET A 25 -2.41 -9.92 24.07
C MET A 25 -1.51 -10.76 24.98
N ASP A 26 -0.33 -10.27 25.34
CA ASP A 26 0.67 -11.05 26.07
C ASP A 26 0.17 -11.38 27.49
N THR A 27 0.21 -12.65 27.86
CA THR A 27 -0.22 -13.11 29.19
C THR A 27 0.63 -12.59 30.34
N LEU A 28 1.87 -12.15 30.07
CA LEU A 28 2.68 -11.46 31.06
C LEU A 28 2.08 -10.10 31.45
N ASN A 29 1.27 -9.47 30.59
CA ASN A 29 0.52 -8.28 30.96
C ASN A 29 -0.77 -8.66 31.69
N THR A 30 -0.78 -8.54 33.00
CA THR A 30 -1.95 -8.82 33.85
C THR A 30 -2.97 -7.68 33.88
N ASN A 31 -2.66 -6.51 33.30
CA ASN A 31 -3.61 -5.37 33.22
C ASN A 31 -4.76 -5.62 32.24
N VAL A 32 -4.64 -6.60 31.35
CA VAL A 32 -5.67 -6.99 30.40
C VAL A 32 -6.13 -8.40 30.73
N SER A 33 -7.43 -8.58 30.97
CA SER A 33 -7.99 -9.87 31.39
C SER A 33 -7.87 -10.94 30.29
N MET A 34 -7.85 -12.21 30.69
CA MET A 34 -7.88 -13.32 29.73
C MET A 34 -9.17 -13.31 28.90
N ASP A 35 -10.30 -12.85 29.47
CA ASP A 35 -11.56 -12.68 28.73
C ASP A 35 -11.39 -11.70 27.56
N THR A 36 -10.72 -10.58 27.81
CA THR A 36 -10.45 -9.57 26.77
C THR A 36 -9.53 -10.12 25.69
N LYS A 37 -8.47 -10.84 26.08
CA LYS A 37 -7.54 -11.49 25.15
C LYS A 37 -8.25 -12.52 24.27
N TYR A 38 -9.08 -13.38 24.88
CA TYR A 38 -9.86 -14.36 24.15
C TYR A 38 -10.86 -13.70 23.18
N GLU A 39 -11.49 -12.61 23.58
CA GLU A 39 -12.40 -11.86 22.71
C GLU A 39 -11.68 -11.29 21.48
N ILE A 40 -10.43 -10.82 21.62
CA ILE A 40 -9.61 -10.40 20.47
C ILE A 40 -9.34 -11.59 19.53
N ILE A 41 -8.96 -12.76 20.06
CA ILE A 41 -8.73 -13.98 19.26
C ILE A 41 -10.01 -14.35 18.51
N ARG A 42 -11.15 -14.33 19.21
CA ARG A 42 -12.46 -14.64 18.65
C ARG A 42 -12.85 -13.70 17.52
N ARG A 43 -12.77 -12.39 17.74
CA ARG A 43 -13.07 -11.40 16.70
C ARG A 43 -12.14 -11.52 15.51
N THR A 44 -10.85 -11.74 15.75
CA THR A 44 -9.85 -11.95 14.69
C THR A 44 -10.19 -13.17 13.84
N TYR A 45 -10.52 -14.30 14.49
CA TYR A 45 -10.87 -15.54 13.80
C TYR A 45 -12.21 -15.45 13.06
N SER A 46 -13.26 -14.91 13.69
CA SER A 46 -14.57 -14.74 13.05
C SER A 46 -14.54 -13.83 11.83
N MET A 47 -13.60 -12.87 11.77
CA MET A 47 -13.44 -12.02 10.60
C MET A 47 -12.91 -12.80 9.38
N ILE A 48 -11.96 -13.71 9.57
CA ILE A 48 -11.38 -14.52 8.48
C ILE A 48 -12.21 -15.76 8.15
N HIS A 49 -12.93 -16.28 9.13
CA HIS A 49 -13.75 -17.48 9.02
C HIS A 49 -15.16 -17.19 9.57
N PRO A 50 -15.98 -16.39 8.88
CA PRO A 50 -17.29 -15.96 9.39
C PRO A 50 -18.26 -17.11 9.68
N ASN A 51 -18.05 -18.26 9.04
CA ASN A 51 -18.88 -19.45 9.21
C ASN A 51 -18.27 -20.50 10.13
N ASN A 52 -17.07 -20.27 10.67
CA ASN A 52 -16.40 -21.22 11.58
C ASN A 52 -16.22 -20.58 12.95
N SER A 53 -16.58 -21.32 13.99
CA SER A 53 -16.17 -20.97 15.35
C SER A 53 -14.70 -21.35 15.56
N LEU A 54 -14.05 -20.64 16.48
CA LEU A 54 -12.82 -21.15 17.10
C LEU A 54 -13.06 -22.57 17.62
N ASP A 55 -12.11 -23.45 17.37
CA ASP A 55 -12.16 -24.84 17.77
C ASP A 55 -11.67 -25.06 19.22
N PHE A 56 -11.27 -23.99 19.91
CA PHE A 56 -10.88 -24.00 21.33
C PHE A 56 -11.56 -22.90 22.15
N GLY A 57 -11.79 -23.23 23.43
CA GLY A 57 -12.32 -22.31 24.43
C GLY A 57 -11.23 -21.52 25.16
N LYS A 58 -11.64 -20.45 25.85
CA LYS A 58 -10.75 -19.65 26.71
C LYS A 58 -10.02 -20.49 27.76
N ASP A 59 -10.74 -21.42 28.37
CA ASP A 59 -10.22 -22.24 29.49
C ASP A 59 -9.13 -23.23 29.05
N GLU A 60 -8.94 -23.39 27.74
CA GLU A 60 -7.87 -24.21 27.18
C GLU A 60 -6.56 -23.44 26.99
N ILE A 61 -6.59 -22.10 27.07
CA ILE A 61 -5.42 -21.24 26.90
C ILE A 61 -4.58 -21.25 28.16
N ILE A 62 -3.36 -21.78 28.05
CA ILE A 62 -2.35 -21.71 29.11
C ILE A 62 -1.67 -20.33 29.10
N ALA A 63 -1.21 -19.91 27.92
CA ALA A 63 -0.41 -18.71 27.76
C ALA A 63 -0.61 -18.11 26.37
N ILE A 64 -0.41 -16.80 26.26
CA ILE A 64 -0.31 -16.09 24.99
C ILE A 64 1.00 -15.33 25.03
N THR A 65 1.91 -15.68 24.12
CA THR A 65 3.22 -15.02 24.01
C THR A 65 3.29 -14.24 22.73
N CYS A 66 3.70 -12.97 22.82
CA CYS A 66 3.83 -12.11 21.66
C CYS A 66 5.30 -11.80 21.38
N PHE A 67 5.74 -12.14 20.17
CA PHE A 67 7.09 -11.91 19.69
C PHE A 67 7.06 -10.81 18.61
N PRO A 68 7.19 -9.53 19.00
CA PRO A 68 7.38 -8.47 18.03
C PRO A 68 8.74 -8.67 17.36
N GLU A 69 8.86 -8.28 16.10
CA GLU A 69 10.15 -8.23 15.44
C GLU A 69 10.83 -9.64 15.41
N TYR A 70 10.03 -10.70 15.20
CA TYR A 70 10.43 -12.11 15.27
C TYR A 70 11.41 -12.47 14.15
N ALA A 71 12.64 -12.81 14.53
CA ALA A 71 13.70 -13.13 13.58
C ALA A 71 13.68 -14.60 13.16
N ILE A 72 13.57 -14.84 11.85
CA ILE A 72 13.80 -16.15 11.22
C ILE A 72 15.27 -16.20 10.80
N GLY A 73 16.13 -16.54 11.76
CA GLY A 73 17.58 -16.53 11.57
C GLY A 73 18.09 -15.16 11.12
N ARG A 74 18.97 -15.13 10.12
CA ARG A 74 19.48 -13.89 9.51
C ARG A 74 18.73 -13.47 8.23
N LYS A 75 17.72 -14.24 7.81
CA LYS A 75 17.08 -14.08 6.49
C LYS A 75 15.94 -13.05 6.53
N ARG A 76 15.10 -13.13 7.57
CA ARG A 76 13.84 -12.41 7.60
C ARG A 76 13.43 -12.06 9.02
N LYS A 77 12.62 -11.02 9.12
CA LYS A 77 12.05 -10.54 10.35
C LYS A 77 10.55 -10.32 10.13
N ILE A 78 9.73 -10.92 10.97
CA ILE A 78 8.27 -10.78 10.96
C ILE A 78 7.89 -9.70 11.97
N ASP A 79 6.92 -8.86 11.62
CA ASP A 79 6.52 -7.73 12.48
C ASP A 79 5.97 -8.20 13.83
N LEU A 80 5.08 -9.20 13.84
CA LEU A 80 4.57 -9.80 15.07
C LEU A 80 4.18 -11.27 14.89
N VAL A 81 4.64 -12.12 15.80
CA VAL A 81 4.13 -13.49 15.96
C VAL A 81 3.43 -13.60 17.31
N ILE A 82 2.18 -14.05 17.32
CA ILE A 82 1.43 -14.36 18.54
C ILE A 82 1.30 -15.87 18.65
N ARG A 83 1.87 -16.47 19.70
CA ARG A 83 1.73 -17.88 20.03
C ARG A 83 0.69 -18.05 21.13
N ILE A 84 -0.31 -18.88 20.90
CA ILE A 84 -1.37 -19.23 21.83
C ILE A 84 -1.13 -20.68 22.26
N ASP A 85 -0.62 -20.87 23.48
CA ASP A 85 -0.31 -22.18 24.05
C ASP A 85 -1.56 -22.79 24.69
N LEU A 86 -1.86 -24.04 24.32
CA LEU A 86 -3.11 -24.72 24.65
C LEU A 86 -2.83 -26.00 25.46
N ALA A 87 -3.66 -26.30 26.47
CA ALA A 87 -3.35 -27.31 27.49
C ALA A 87 -3.23 -28.76 27.00
N LYS A 88 -3.90 -29.12 25.91
CA LYS A 88 -4.00 -30.52 25.43
C LYS A 88 -3.94 -30.64 23.91
N ARG A 89 -3.49 -29.60 23.23
CA ARG A 89 -3.49 -29.50 21.77
C ARG A 89 -2.31 -28.62 21.33
N PRO A 90 -1.84 -28.74 20.08
CA PRO A 90 -0.74 -27.92 19.59
C PRO A 90 -1.05 -26.42 19.72
N SER A 91 -0.02 -25.60 19.91
CA SER A 91 -0.18 -24.15 19.96
C SER A 91 -0.68 -23.60 18.63
N ASN A 92 -1.51 -22.57 18.71
CA ASN A 92 -1.96 -21.80 17.55
C ASN A 92 -1.09 -20.56 17.37
N TYR A 93 -0.86 -20.17 16.12
CA TYR A 93 0.03 -19.06 15.76
C TYR A 93 -0.68 -18.06 14.86
N PHE A 94 -0.64 -16.79 15.24
CA PHE A 94 -0.93 -15.68 14.35
C PHE A 94 0.38 -15.04 13.90
N VAL A 95 0.65 -15.09 12.60
CA VAL A 95 1.82 -14.51 11.96
C VAL A 95 1.37 -13.25 11.25
N ILE A 96 1.76 -12.09 11.75
CA ILE A 96 1.22 -10.80 11.32
C ILE A 96 2.35 -9.99 10.68
N GLU A 97 2.21 -9.70 9.40
CA GLU A 97 2.94 -8.64 8.69
C GLU A 97 2.07 -7.38 8.69
N MET A 98 2.66 -6.23 8.99
CA MET A 98 1.98 -4.93 8.99
C MET A 98 2.58 -4.05 7.91
N LYS A 99 1.74 -3.28 7.22
CA LYS A 99 2.19 -2.23 6.31
C LYS A 99 1.43 -0.96 6.66
N VAL A 100 2.14 0.17 6.71
CA VAL A 100 1.55 1.48 7.00
C VAL A 100 1.70 2.44 5.83
N ASP A 101 2.91 2.59 5.30
CA ASP A 101 3.23 3.48 4.18
C ASP A 101 4.02 2.78 3.04
N SER A 102 4.18 1.46 3.16
CA SER A 102 4.85 0.61 2.19
C SER A 102 3.88 -0.36 1.50
N ILE A 103 4.34 -0.94 0.40
CA ILE A 103 3.54 -1.91 -0.37
C ILE A 103 3.94 -3.32 0.04
N PRO A 104 2.97 -4.23 0.29
CA PRO A 104 3.27 -5.64 0.50
C PRO A 104 3.86 -6.25 -0.77
N TYR A 105 5.06 -6.83 -0.67
CA TYR A 105 5.71 -7.50 -1.81
C TYR A 105 5.42 -9.00 -1.82
N LYS A 106 5.10 -9.54 -3.00
CA LYS A 106 4.84 -10.98 -3.19
C LYS A 106 5.95 -11.86 -2.60
N ASP A 107 7.20 -11.57 -2.92
CA ASP A 107 8.36 -12.33 -2.44
C ASP A 107 8.59 -12.21 -0.93
N GLN A 108 8.16 -11.09 -0.33
CA GLN A 108 8.18 -10.94 1.12
C GLN A 108 7.14 -11.87 1.75
N LEU A 109 5.91 -11.89 1.25
CA LEU A 109 4.84 -12.74 1.80
C LEU A 109 5.14 -14.23 1.59
N SER A 110 5.55 -14.62 0.38
CA SER A 110 5.90 -16.01 0.05
C SER A 110 7.09 -16.51 0.88
N GLY A 111 8.13 -15.68 1.00
CA GLY A 111 9.30 -15.96 1.82
C GLY A 111 8.94 -16.08 3.29
N THR A 112 8.10 -15.17 3.82
CA THR A 112 7.64 -15.22 5.23
C THR A 112 6.95 -16.53 5.56
N LYS A 113 5.97 -16.94 4.74
CA LYS A 113 5.27 -18.20 4.94
C LYS A 113 6.23 -19.39 4.87
N THR A 114 7.05 -19.44 3.83
CA THR A 114 7.96 -20.57 3.59
C THR A 114 8.97 -20.70 4.74
N ASP A 115 9.62 -19.60 5.09
CA ASP A 115 10.64 -19.55 6.13
C ASP A 115 10.03 -19.88 7.52
N PHE A 116 8.83 -19.37 7.82
CA PHE A 116 8.17 -19.63 9.11
C PHE A 116 7.76 -21.10 9.26
N LEU A 117 7.14 -21.68 8.23
CA LEU A 117 6.73 -23.09 8.26
C LEU A 117 7.93 -24.04 8.29
N GLN A 118 9.06 -23.69 7.65
CA GLN A 118 10.28 -24.50 7.70
C GLN A 118 10.95 -24.50 9.08
N LEU A 119 10.85 -23.40 9.83
CA LEU A 119 11.36 -23.34 11.21
C LEU A 119 10.50 -24.09 12.23
N MET A 120 9.27 -24.44 11.84
CA MET A 120 8.28 -25.10 12.68
C MET A 120 7.91 -26.49 12.11
N PRO A 121 8.89 -27.39 11.84
CA PRO A 121 8.65 -28.62 11.09
C PRO A 121 7.73 -29.62 11.82
N ASP A 122 7.65 -29.53 13.15
CA ASP A 122 6.83 -30.41 13.99
C ASP A 122 5.40 -29.90 14.20
N TYR A 123 5.02 -28.78 13.59
CA TYR A 123 3.70 -28.15 13.77
C TYR A 123 2.81 -28.37 12.54
N ASP A 124 1.52 -28.64 12.77
CA ASP A 124 0.53 -28.72 11.69
C ASP A 124 0.32 -27.31 11.09
N PRO A 125 0.55 -27.11 9.78
CA PRO A 125 0.30 -25.83 9.11
C PRO A 125 -1.12 -25.28 9.30
N LYS A 126 -2.11 -26.13 9.64
CA LYS A 126 -3.48 -25.72 9.96
C LYS A 126 -3.58 -24.85 11.22
N ASN A 127 -2.60 -24.93 12.12
CA ASN A 127 -2.55 -24.16 13.36
C ASN A 127 -1.84 -22.80 13.18
N VAL A 128 -1.47 -22.44 11.95
CA VAL A 128 -0.80 -21.18 11.63
C VAL A 128 -1.70 -20.35 10.72
N THR A 129 -2.01 -19.13 11.16
CA THR A 129 -2.78 -18.17 10.37
C THR A 129 -1.91 -16.95 10.06
N PHE A 130 -1.79 -16.64 8.77
CA PHE A 130 -1.03 -15.49 8.29
C PHE A 130 -1.95 -14.30 8.07
N PHE A 131 -1.58 -13.13 8.57
CA PHE A 131 -2.33 -11.89 8.45
C PHE A 131 -1.47 -10.79 7.85
N LEU A 132 -2.06 -10.02 6.95
CA LEU A 132 -1.48 -8.81 6.40
C LEU A 132 -2.33 -7.63 6.84
N TYR A 133 -1.83 -6.89 7.84
CA TYR A 133 -2.48 -5.70 8.36
C TYR A 133 -2.13 -4.51 7.47
N LEU A 134 -3.16 -3.87 6.89
CA LEU A 134 -3.00 -2.69 6.04
C LEU A 134 -3.55 -1.45 6.74
N LEU A 135 -2.63 -0.59 7.16
CA LEU A 135 -2.84 0.67 7.86
C LEU A 135 -2.37 1.83 6.97
N GLY A 136 -2.66 3.06 7.34
CA GLY A 136 -2.14 4.24 6.65
C GLY A 136 -2.48 4.24 5.16
N THR A 137 -1.51 4.69 4.37
CA THR A 137 -1.64 4.74 2.91
C THR A 137 -1.49 3.36 2.26
N SER A 138 -0.93 2.36 2.95
CA SER A 138 -0.89 0.99 2.42
C SER A 138 -2.30 0.41 2.18
N SER A 139 -3.31 0.92 2.90
CA SER A 139 -4.72 0.51 2.75
C SER A 139 -5.34 0.84 1.38
N VAL A 140 -4.74 1.77 0.63
CA VAL A 140 -5.18 2.18 -0.70
C VAL A 140 -4.20 1.79 -1.81
N CYS A 141 -3.03 1.25 -1.45
CA CYS A 141 -2.04 0.75 -2.39
C CYS A 141 -2.49 -0.58 -3.03
N GLN A 142 -1.89 -0.91 -4.17
CA GLN A 142 -2.07 -2.23 -4.77
C GLN A 142 -1.52 -3.31 -3.84
N VAL A 143 -2.30 -4.37 -3.66
CA VAL A 143 -1.87 -5.59 -2.96
C VAL A 143 -1.59 -6.66 -4.02
N PRO A 144 -0.55 -7.51 -3.85
CA PRO A 144 -0.27 -8.61 -4.78
C PRO A 144 -1.49 -9.53 -4.96
N ASP A 145 -1.73 -9.95 -6.20
CA ASP A 145 -2.78 -10.94 -6.53
C ASP A 145 -2.57 -12.26 -5.76
N GLU A 146 -1.30 -12.65 -5.60
CA GLU A 146 -0.91 -13.83 -4.82
C GLU A 146 -0.56 -13.45 -3.38
N LEU A 147 -1.51 -13.68 -2.47
CA LEU A 147 -1.35 -13.41 -1.04
C LEU A 147 -0.63 -14.52 -0.27
N HIS A 148 -0.33 -15.66 -0.89
CA HIS A 148 0.36 -16.78 -0.26
C HIS A 148 -0.22 -17.19 1.11
N SER A 149 -1.56 -17.27 1.20
CA SER A 149 -2.32 -17.60 2.43
C SER A 149 -2.40 -16.49 3.48
N PHE A 150 -1.93 -15.27 3.19
CA PHE A 150 -2.19 -14.13 4.06
C PHE A 150 -3.64 -13.66 3.93
N HIS A 151 -4.30 -13.47 5.07
CA HIS A 151 -5.59 -12.80 5.16
C HIS A 151 -5.39 -11.29 5.33
N ILE A 152 -5.97 -10.50 4.44
CA ILE A 152 -5.90 -9.04 4.54
C ILE A 152 -6.80 -8.56 5.69
N VAL A 153 -6.23 -7.75 6.57
CA VAL A 153 -6.93 -7.08 7.67
C VAL A 153 -6.79 -5.58 7.47
N SER A 154 -7.85 -4.96 6.95
CA SER A 154 -7.89 -3.52 6.70
C SER A 154 -8.09 -2.72 7.98
N LEU A 155 -7.78 -1.42 7.96
CA LEU A 155 -8.02 -0.53 9.11
C LEU A 155 -9.44 -0.64 9.73
N PRO A 156 -10.55 -0.63 8.96
CA PRO A 156 -11.89 -0.85 9.53
C PRO A 156 -12.02 -2.19 10.27
N ASN A 157 -11.42 -3.25 9.75
CA ASN A 157 -11.41 -4.55 10.38
C ASN A 157 -10.56 -4.57 11.66
N ILE A 158 -9.40 -3.92 11.65
CA ILE A 158 -8.55 -3.73 12.85
C ILE A 158 -9.36 -3.00 13.92
N ILE A 159 -9.99 -1.87 13.59
CA ILE A 159 -10.88 -1.16 14.51
C ILE A 159 -11.99 -2.08 15.03
N GLY A 160 -12.65 -2.84 14.15
CA GLY A 160 -13.71 -3.77 14.52
C GLY A 160 -13.28 -4.85 15.51
N ILE A 161 -12.05 -5.36 15.38
CA ILE A 161 -11.47 -6.34 16.32
C ILE A 161 -11.28 -5.71 17.69
N TYR A 162 -10.65 -4.53 17.76
CA TYR A 162 -10.18 -3.97 19.02
C TYR A 162 -11.14 -2.96 19.67
N ARG A 163 -12.20 -2.50 19.00
CA ARG A 163 -13.14 -1.51 19.54
C ARG A 163 -13.97 -2.05 20.69
N GLY A 164 -14.20 -1.21 21.72
CA GLY A 164 -15.13 -1.49 22.81
C GLY A 164 -14.69 -2.61 23.74
N LEU A 165 -13.39 -2.90 23.81
CA LEU A 165 -12.85 -3.83 24.80
C LEU A 165 -12.88 -3.16 26.19
N PRO A 166 -13.11 -3.93 27.27
CA PRO A 166 -13.15 -3.40 28.63
C PRO A 166 -11.73 -3.12 29.17
N VAL A 167 -10.98 -2.26 28.48
CA VAL A 167 -9.59 -1.89 28.81
C VAL A 167 -9.54 -0.40 29.13
N HIS A 168 -9.26 -0.06 30.39
CA HIS A 168 -9.25 1.32 30.89
C HIS A 168 -7.82 1.87 31.04
N HIS A 169 -6.97 1.66 30.05
CA HIS A 169 -5.57 2.10 30.07
C HIS A 169 -5.30 3.09 28.92
N TYR A 170 -4.50 4.13 29.19
CA TYR A 170 -4.23 5.20 28.22
C TYR A 170 -3.63 4.66 26.91
N ILE A 171 -2.72 3.67 26.98
CA ILE A 171 -2.14 3.03 25.78
C ILE A 171 -3.22 2.52 24.81
N TYR A 172 -4.27 1.86 25.33
CA TYR A 172 -5.35 1.34 24.51
C TYR A 172 -6.26 2.46 23.99
N ASN A 173 -6.66 3.39 24.87
CA ASN A 173 -7.56 4.48 24.52
C ASN A 173 -6.94 5.42 23.47
N ASP A 174 -5.67 5.79 23.67
CA ASP A 174 -4.92 6.64 22.73
C ASP A 174 -4.74 5.91 21.39
N TRP A 175 -4.39 4.62 21.41
CA TRP A 175 -4.24 3.84 20.18
C TRP A 175 -5.56 3.72 19.41
N MET A 176 -6.67 3.39 20.09
CA MET A 176 -7.99 3.30 19.45
C MET A 176 -8.45 4.65 18.90
N SER A 177 -8.26 5.73 19.66
CA SER A 177 -8.58 7.08 19.20
C SER A 177 -7.79 7.46 17.94
N GLU A 178 -6.53 7.04 17.85
CA GLU A 178 -5.70 7.31 16.67
C GLU A 178 -6.08 6.44 15.46
N LEU A 179 -6.41 5.16 15.66
CA LEU A 179 -6.96 4.31 14.58
C LEU A 179 -8.24 4.94 14.00
N GLU A 180 -9.14 5.42 14.87
CA GLU A 180 -10.39 6.06 14.47
C GLU A 180 -10.15 7.42 13.79
N ALA A 181 -9.20 8.22 14.30
CA ALA A 181 -8.79 9.45 13.66
C ALA A 181 -8.16 9.18 12.27
N GLU A 182 -7.45 8.08 12.08
CA GLU A 182 -6.94 7.67 10.77
C GLU A 182 -8.06 7.37 9.78
N ALA A 183 -9.05 6.57 10.20
CA ALA A 183 -10.21 6.30 9.37
C ALA A 183 -10.94 7.60 9.00
N ALA A 184 -11.14 8.50 9.96
CA ALA A 184 -11.75 9.80 9.73
C ALA A 184 -10.93 10.70 8.78
N LYS A 185 -9.59 10.68 8.87
CA LYS A 185 -8.69 11.44 7.97
C LYS A 185 -8.80 10.97 6.52
N ARG A 186 -8.97 9.67 6.30
CA ARG A 186 -9.24 9.13 4.97
C ARG A 186 -10.56 9.68 4.43
N ASP A 187 -11.62 9.59 5.21
CA ASP A 187 -12.96 10.02 4.80
C ASP A 187 -13.05 11.55 4.60
N ALA A 188 -12.27 12.32 5.35
CA ALA A 188 -12.21 13.77 5.24
C ALA A 188 -11.27 14.28 4.13
N PHE A 189 -10.53 13.39 3.45
CA PHE A 189 -9.46 13.79 2.53
C PHE A 189 -9.95 14.74 1.42
N ILE A 190 -11.08 14.45 0.77
CA ILE A 190 -11.64 15.31 -0.30
C ILE A 190 -11.89 16.72 0.22
N LYS A 191 -12.51 16.85 1.40
CA LYS A 191 -12.78 18.15 2.02
C LYS A 191 -11.49 18.92 2.29
N ASP A 192 -10.48 18.24 2.83
CA ASP A 192 -9.17 18.85 3.10
C ASP A 192 -8.43 19.23 1.80
N TYR A 193 -8.62 18.45 0.74
CA TYR A 193 -8.05 18.68 -0.58
C TYR A 193 -8.69 19.89 -1.28
N GLU A 194 -10.02 20.00 -1.28
CA GLU A 194 -10.75 21.17 -1.79
C GLU A 194 -10.36 22.47 -1.05
N GLN A 195 -10.00 22.38 0.22
CA GLN A 195 -9.50 23.53 1.00
C GLN A 195 -8.02 23.85 0.74
N SER A 196 -7.29 22.94 0.08
CA SER A 196 -5.84 23.05 -0.17
C SER A 196 -5.47 23.75 -1.49
N ILE A 197 -6.45 24.34 -2.19
CA ILE A 197 -6.25 24.98 -3.50
C ILE A 197 -5.08 25.99 -3.46
N GLY A 198 -4.06 25.74 -4.29
CA GLY A 198 -2.87 26.60 -4.39
C GLY A 198 -1.78 26.32 -3.34
N ILE A 199 -1.90 25.22 -2.59
CA ILE A 199 -0.95 24.79 -1.55
C ILE A 199 -0.23 23.49 -1.95
N HIS A 200 -0.46 22.97 -3.14
CA HIS A 200 0.06 21.67 -3.61
C HIS A 200 1.57 21.63 -3.95
N ASP A 201 2.25 22.78 -3.83
CA ASP A 201 3.70 22.83 -4.11
C ASP A 201 4.52 22.26 -2.94
N ARG A 202 5.68 21.67 -3.27
CA ARG A 202 6.57 20.97 -2.32
C ARG A 202 6.95 21.80 -1.10
N ASP A 203 6.89 23.13 -1.20
CA ASP A 203 7.27 24.08 -0.15
C ASP A 203 6.21 24.29 0.96
N ARG A 204 5.04 23.65 0.88
CA ARG A 204 3.96 23.82 1.88
C ARG A 204 3.60 22.52 2.61
N SER A 205 4.62 21.76 2.99
CA SER A 205 4.46 20.56 3.85
C SER A 205 3.66 20.81 5.13
N SER A 206 3.63 22.05 5.63
CA SER A 206 2.99 22.42 6.89
C SER A 206 1.47 22.30 6.89
N TYR A 207 0.76 22.58 5.78
CA TYR A 207 -0.71 22.42 5.75
C TYR A 207 -1.10 20.96 5.96
N TRP A 208 -0.53 20.08 5.13
CA TRP A 208 -0.79 18.64 5.20
C TRP A 208 -0.31 18.03 6.53
N GLN A 209 0.84 18.47 7.05
CA GLN A 209 1.32 18.08 8.38
C GLN A 209 0.35 18.49 9.49
N ASN A 210 -0.19 19.71 9.45
CA ASN A 210 -1.18 20.19 10.43
C ASN A 210 -2.50 19.41 10.37
N LYS A 211 -2.85 18.88 9.20
CA LYS A 211 -3.98 17.96 9.01
C LYS A 211 -3.64 16.51 9.37
N GLY A 212 -2.40 16.22 9.76
CA GLY A 212 -1.95 14.90 10.20
C GLY A 212 -1.46 13.98 9.08
N TYR A 213 -1.27 14.46 7.85
CA TYR A 213 -0.62 13.73 6.76
C TYR A 213 0.89 13.98 6.80
N ARG A 214 1.71 12.93 6.90
CA ARG A 214 3.18 13.11 6.83
C ARG A 214 3.71 12.79 5.44
N GLY A 215 4.83 13.43 5.10
CA GLY A 215 5.50 13.24 3.82
C GLY A 215 4.54 13.44 2.65
N ARG A 216 4.35 12.38 1.85
CA ARG A 216 3.57 12.41 0.61
C ARG A 216 2.28 11.61 0.69
N GLN A 217 1.81 11.30 1.90
CA GLN A 217 0.66 10.44 2.12
C GLN A 217 -0.63 10.94 1.47
N HIS A 218 -0.83 12.26 1.48
CA HIS A 218 -1.98 12.91 0.85
C HIS A 218 -2.11 12.58 -0.64
N HIS A 219 -1.01 12.33 -1.37
CA HIS A 219 -1.10 11.92 -2.77
C HIS A 219 -1.65 10.50 -2.94
N TYR A 220 -1.40 9.57 -2.02
CA TYR A 220 -1.96 8.23 -2.12
C TYR A 220 -3.49 8.25 -1.94
N TYR A 221 -3.99 9.09 -1.01
CA TYR A 221 -5.43 9.31 -0.87
C TYR A 221 -6.02 10.08 -2.06
N LEU A 222 -5.29 11.07 -2.61
CA LEU A 222 -5.68 11.73 -3.86
C LEU A 222 -5.90 10.72 -4.98
N TYR A 223 -4.96 9.79 -5.14
CA TYR A 223 -5.06 8.75 -6.15
C TYR A 223 -6.23 7.79 -5.88
N ASP A 224 -6.47 7.39 -4.62
CA ASP A 224 -7.61 6.54 -4.26
C ASP A 224 -8.94 7.19 -4.69
N GLU A 225 -9.07 8.49 -4.45
CA GLU A 225 -10.24 9.26 -4.88
C GLU A 225 -10.31 9.42 -6.40
N MET A 226 -9.20 9.75 -7.07
CA MET A 226 -9.15 9.84 -8.52
C MET A 226 -9.59 8.53 -9.19
N LYS A 227 -9.15 7.37 -8.69
CA LYS A 227 -9.52 6.06 -9.26
C LYS A 227 -11.03 5.84 -9.30
N LYS A 228 -11.78 6.34 -8.31
CA LYS A 228 -13.24 6.20 -8.27
C LYS A 228 -13.94 6.88 -9.44
N HIS A 229 -13.27 7.84 -10.10
CA HIS A 229 -13.80 8.57 -11.25
C HIS A 229 -13.27 8.08 -12.61
N ALA A 230 -12.34 7.12 -12.63
CA ALA A 230 -11.78 6.60 -13.87
C ALA A 230 -12.76 5.66 -14.59
N LYS A 231 -12.80 5.70 -15.94
CA LYS A 231 -13.62 4.75 -16.72
C LYS A 231 -13.25 3.28 -16.50
N ASN A 232 -12.00 3.02 -16.15
CA ASN A 232 -11.48 1.68 -15.86
C ASN A 232 -10.70 1.69 -14.54
N SER A 233 -11.38 1.96 -13.42
CA SER A 233 -10.77 2.10 -12.09
C SER A 233 -9.91 0.90 -11.68
N GLN A 234 -10.31 -0.31 -12.08
CA GLN A 234 -9.59 -1.57 -11.84
C GLN A 234 -8.25 -1.67 -12.59
N HIS A 235 -8.04 -0.87 -13.64
CA HIS A 235 -6.77 -0.81 -14.38
C HIS A 235 -5.81 0.22 -13.79
N TRP A 236 -6.18 0.92 -12.72
CA TRP A 236 -5.27 1.84 -12.05
C TRP A 236 -4.73 1.18 -10.79
N ALA A 237 -3.42 1.24 -10.61
CA ALA A 237 -2.75 0.76 -9.42
C ALA A 237 -2.05 1.91 -8.73
N ILE A 238 -2.13 1.93 -7.40
CA ILE A 238 -1.41 2.89 -6.57
C ILE A 238 -0.16 2.17 -6.08
N ASP A 239 1.00 2.60 -6.59
CA ASP A 239 2.29 1.99 -6.29
C ASP A 239 3.16 2.93 -5.46
N ASN A 240 4.13 2.39 -4.72
CA ASN A 240 5.13 3.17 -4.02
C ASN A 240 6.34 3.31 -4.94
N GLY A 241 6.51 4.49 -5.53
CA GLY A 241 7.64 4.81 -6.42
C GLY A 241 8.95 5.03 -5.68
N GLY A 242 9.15 4.36 -4.54
CA GLY A 242 10.25 4.51 -3.58
C GLY A 242 10.25 5.85 -2.86
N ASN A 243 10.48 6.92 -3.62
CA ASN A 243 10.55 8.30 -3.12
C ASN A 243 9.39 9.18 -3.61
N ASN A 244 8.56 8.72 -4.54
CA ASN A 244 7.46 9.49 -5.11
C ASN A 244 6.15 8.69 -5.05
N PRO A 245 5.01 9.34 -4.72
CA PRO A 245 3.71 8.70 -4.83
C PRO A 245 3.39 8.52 -6.30
N VAL A 246 3.06 7.30 -6.71
CA VAL A 246 2.71 7.02 -8.10
C VAL A 246 1.37 6.28 -8.22
N MET A 247 0.66 6.58 -9.30
CA MET A 247 -0.51 5.79 -9.72
C MET A 247 -0.37 5.45 -11.20
N ASN A 248 -0.17 4.17 -11.48
CA ASN A 248 0.10 3.64 -12.80
C ASN A 248 -1.17 3.13 -13.46
N TYR A 249 -1.29 3.33 -14.78
CA TYR A 249 -2.29 2.68 -15.59
C TYR A 249 -1.77 1.30 -16.07
N TRP A 250 -2.33 0.26 -15.47
CA TRP A 250 -2.07 -1.16 -15.68
C TRP A 250 -3.02 -1.81 -16.72
N GLY A 251 -3.80 -1.06 -17.48
CA GLY A 251 -4.53 -1.55 -18.67
C GLY A 251 -5.37 -2.84 -18.52
N MET A 252 -5.85 -3.40 -19.65
CA MET A 252 -6.77 -4.57 -19.70
C MET A 252 -6.08 -5.95 -19.63
N LYS A 253 -4.74 -6.01 -19.68
CA LYS A 253 -3.95 -7.26 -19.61
C LYS A 253 -3.07 -7.18 -18.38
N GLN A 254 -2.91 -8.26 -17.62
CA GLN A 254 -1.92 -8.34 -16.54
C GLN A 254 -0.60 -7.75 -17.04
N ASN A 255 -0.20 -6.62 -16.45
CA ASN A 255 0.95 -5.72 -16.73
C ASN A 255 0.64 -4.37 -17.41
N GLY A 256 -0.42 -4.21 -18.20
CA GLY A 256 -0.94 -2.90 -18.64
C GLY A 256 -0.16 -1.99 -19.54
N TRP A 257 1.13 -2.23 -19.57
CA TRP A 257 2.08 -1.51 -20.34
C TRP A 257 1.96 -1.99 -21.78
N GLU A 258 2.08 -1.07 -22.73
CA GLU A 258 2.03 -1.35 -24.15
C GLU A 258 3.41 -1.88 -24.59
N PRO A 259 3.53 -3.17 -24.92
CA PRO A 259 4.80 -3.73 -25.35
C PRO A 259 5.11 -3.32 -26.77
N LYS A 260 6.39 -3.03 -27.02
CA LYS A 260 6.91 -2.72 -28.34
C LYS A 260 8.30 -3.31 -28.50
N SER A 261 8.61 -3.76 -29.70
CA SER A 261 9.99 -4.03 -30.10
C SER A 261 10.50 -2.86 -30.91
N TYR A 262 11.71 -2.38 -30.61
CA TYR A 262 12.41 -1.37 -31.39
C TYR A 262 13.88 -1.76 -31.44
N ASP A 263 14.45 -1.82 -32.64
CA ASP A 263 15.85 -2.23 -32.85
C ASP A 263 16.17 -3.61 -32.23
N GLY A 264 15.20 -4.53 -32.25
CA GLY A 264 15.33 -5.86 -31.63
C GLY A 264 15.17 -5.91 -30.11
N HIS A 265 14.95 -4.76 -29.44
CA HIS A 265 14.82 -4.67 -27.99
C HIS A 265 13.37 -4.48 -27.54
N ALA A 266 12.96 -5.18 -26.49
CA ALA A 266 11.65 -5.02 -25.88
C ALA A 266 11.59 -3.75 -25.00
N ILE A 267 10.57 -2.94 -25.23
CA ILE A 267 10.28 -1.71 -24.49
C ILE A 267 8.82 -1.75 -24.05
N LEU A 268 8.54 -1.34 -22.83
CA LEU A 268 7.19 -1.30 -22.28
C LEU A 268 6.78 0.16 -22.03
N PHE A 269 5.72 0.63 -22.68
CA PHE A 269 5.20 1.99 -22.50
C PHE A 269 4.04 2.02 -21.53
N TYR A 270 3.98 3.02 -20.65
CA TYR A 270 2.93 3.11 -19.66
C TYR A 270 2.61 4.56 -19.27
N TRP A 271 1.46 4.74 -18.62
CA TRP A 271 1.01 6.03 -18.13
C TRP A 271 1.01 6.06 -16.61
N GLU A 272 1.45 7.16 -16.04
CA GLU A 272 1.67 7.31 -14.60
C GLU A 272 1.28 8.72 -14.15
N PHE A 273 0.50 8.81 -13.07
CA PHE A 273 0.50 10.00 -12.24
C PHE A 273 1.68 9.96 -11.27
N ASN A 274 2.47 11.02 -11.28
CA ASN A 274 3.55 11.26 -10.32
C ASN A 274 3.32 12.63 -9.69
N HIS A 275 2.94 12.65 -8.41
CA HIS A 275 2.28 13.79 -7.79
C HIS A 275 1.04 14.24 -8.59
N GLU A 276 1.02 15.48 -9.07
CA GLU A 276 -0.09 16.06 -9.83
C GLU A 276 0.16 16.03 -11.35
N ASP A 277 1.30 15.47 -11.76
CA ASP A 277 1.70 15.45 -13.15
C ASP A 277 1.39 14.08 -13.76
N PHE A 278 0.84 14.09 -14.97
CA PHE A 278 0.54 12.87 -15.72
C PHE A 278 1.59 12.65 -16.80
N PHE A 279 2.12 11.43 -16.92
CA PHE A 279 3.24 11.12 -17.80
C PHE A 279 2.94 9.95 -18.72
N LEU A 280 3.53 10.01 -19.92
CA LEU A 280 3.87 8.84 -20.71
C LEU A 280 5.33 8.48 -20.40
N LYS A 281 5.55 7.23 -20.03
CA LYS A 281 6.86 6.68 -19.67
C LYS A 281 7.18 5.42 -20.46
N ALA A 282 8.46 5.06 -20.47
CA ALA A 282 8.95 3.78 -20.94
C ALA A 282 9.77 3.08 -19.86
N CYS A 283 9.59 1.76 -19.75
CA CYS A 283 10.49 0.85 -19.07
C CYS A 283 11.41 0.22 -20.13
N LEU A 284 12.70 0.53 -20.03
CA LEU A 284 13.77 -0.13 -20.77
C LEU A 284 14.19 -1.36 -19.98
N HIS A 285 14.55 -2.44 -20.68
CA HIS A 285 14.97 -3.68 -20.02
C HIS A 285 16.08 -3.40 -18.96
N GLY A 286 15.96 -4.01 -17.78
CA GLY A 286 16.86 -3.74 -16.64
C GLY A 286 18.24 -4.38 -16.78
N ASP A 287 18.35 -5.46 -17.55
CA ASP A 287 19.62 -6.09 -17.94
C ASP A 287 20.27 -5.30 -19.09
N ASP A 288 21.47 -4.78 -18.85
CA ASP A 288 22.24 -3.97 -19.80
C ASP A 288 22.55 -4.70 -21.12
N THR A 289 22.56 -6.04 -21.13
CA THR A 289 22.79 -6.81 -22.37
C THR A 289 21.59 -6.80 -23.33
N ASN A 290 20.38 -6.60 -22.79
CA ASN A 290 19.13 -6.59 -23.54
C ASN A 290 18.49 -5.19 -23.61
N LYS A 291 19.16 -4.19 -23.06
CA LYS A 291 18.69 -2.80 -23.02
C LYS A 291 19.04 -2.10 -24.33
N ILE A 292 18.04 -1.45 -24.93
CA ILE A 292 18.20 -0.63 -26.13
C ILE A 292 19.31 0.42 -25.94
N SER A 293 20.13 0.69 -26.96
CA SER A 293 21.17 1.72 -26.87
C SER A 293 20.59 3.11 -26.57
N GLN A 294 21.39 3.98 -25.93
CA GLN A 294 20.97 5.36 -25.65
C GLN A 294 20.66 6.14 -26.94
N GLU A 295 21.41 5.88 -28.02
CA GLU A 295 21.18 6.50 -29.33
C GLU A 295 19.87 6.04 -29.95
N SER A 296 19.65 4.72 -30.04
CA SER A 296 18.41 4.13 -30.57
C SER A 296 17.19 4.61 -29.77
N PHE A 297 17.30 4.68 -28.43
CA PHE A 297 16.22 5.22 -27.60
C PHE A 297 16.00 6.72 -27.79
N THR A 298 17.07 7.50 -27.99
CA THR A 298 16.94 8.95 -28.26
C THR A 298 16.17 9.19 -29.56
N THR A 299 16.45 8.40 -30.60
CA THR A 299 15.72 8.43 -31.88
C THR A 299 14.26 8.05 -31.70
N LEU A 300 13.97 6.92 -31.06
CA LEU A 300 12.59 6.48 -30.78
C LEU A 300 11.82 7.53 -29.96
N ARG A 301 12.45 8.09 -28.92
CA ARG A 301 11.86 9.13 -28.09
C ARG A 301 11.52 10.37 -28.91
N ALA A 302 12.39 10.79 -29.83
CA ALA A 302 12.14 11.94 -30.69
C ALA A 302 10.94 11.69 -31.64
N GLN A 303 10.85 10.49 -32.24
CA GLN A 303 9.71 10.11 -33.07
C GLN A 303 8.38 10.14 -32.30
N ILE A 304 8.37 9.59 -31.08
CA ILE A 304 7.19 9.64 -30.20
C ILE A 304 6.80 11.08 -29.89
N ILE A 305 7.77 11.91 -29.49
CA ILE A 305 7.50 13.32 -29.13
C ILE A 305 6.93 14.07 -30.34
N ASP A 306 7.51 13.91 -31.53
CA ASP A 306 7.07 14.58 -32.75
C ASP A 306 5.61 14.24 -33.09
N GLU A 307 5.24 12.95 -33.04
CA GLU A 307 3.86 12.53 -33.28
C GLU A 307 2.87 13.05 -32.22
N LEU A 308 3.30 13.11 -30.95
CA LEU A 308 2.48 13.65 -29.86
C LEU A 308 2.29 15.17 -29.96
N GLU A 309 3.33 15.90 -30.35
CA GLU A 309 3.29 17.35 -30.55
C GLU A 309 2.41 17.72 -31.76
N LYS A 310 2.54 16.99 -32.88
CA LYS A 310 1.66 17.16 -34.07
C LYS A 310 0.19 16.91 -33.74
N ALA A 311 -0.09 15.90 -32.90
CA ALA A 311 -1.46 15.58 -32.50
C ALA A 311 -2.05 16.59 -31.50
N ALA A 312 -1.23 17.51 -30.95
CA ALA A 312 -1.65 18.56 -30.01
C ALA A 312 -2.49 18.05 -28.83
N ILE A 313 -2.15 16.86 -28.31
CA ILE A 313 -2.95 16.18 -27.28
C ILE A 313 -2.86 16.95 -25.95
N GLU A 314 -3.92 17.66 -25.58
CA GLU A 314 -4.11 18.32 -24.27
C GLU A 314 -2.93 19.22 -23.83
N ASN A 315 -2.23 19.85 -24.78
CA ASN A 315 -1.08 20.74 -24.51
C ASN A 315 0.01 20.10 -23.64
N GLY A 316 0.30 18.81 -23.83
CA GLY A 316 1.43 18.18 -23.16
C GLY A 316 2.78 18.72 -23.64
N ALA A 317 3.84 18.41 -22.90
CA ALA A 317 5.19 18.86 -23.18
C ALA A 317 6.21 17.74 -23.04
N ARG A 318 7.27 17.82 -23.85
CA ARG A 318 8.44 16.95 -23.73
C ARG A 318 9.09 17.06 -22.35
N THR A 319 9.55 15.92 -21.84
CA THR A 319 10.32 15.88 -20.60
C THR A 319 11.83 15.92 -20.86
N ARG A 320 12.65 16.07 -19.81
CA ARG A 320 14.11 16.09 -19.92
C ARG A 320 14.63 14.80 -20.58
N PRO A 321 15.61 14.89 -21.49
CA PRO A 321 16.16 13.73 -22.20
C PRO A 321 17.06 12.89 -21.28
N THR A 322 16.43 12.05 -20.46
CA THR A 322 17.12 11.13 -19.55
C THR A 322 17.13 9.71 -20.11
N TYR A 323 18.14 8.94 -19.73
CA TYR A 323 18.29 7.52 -20.06
C TYR A 323 18.44 6.69 -18.78
N GLY A 324 17.81 5.52 -18.73
CA GLY A 324 17.70 4.70 -17.51
C GLY A 324 16.65 3.61 -17.66
N THR A 325 16.40 2.82 -16.62
CA THR A 325 15.40 1.74 -16.66
C THR A 325 13.99 2.30 -16.81
N PHE A 326 13.63 3.34 -16.06
CA PHE A 326 12.34 4.02 -16.17
C PHE A 326 12.55 5.47 -16.59
N VAL A 327 11.98 5.85 -17.73
CA VAL A 327 12.21 7.16 -18.33
C VAL A 327 10.90 7.83 -18.69
N SER A 328 10.79 9.11 -18.35
CA SER A 328 9.67 9.93 -18.80
C SER A 328 9.92 10.40 -20.24
N ILE A 329 8.86 10.40 -21.05
CA ILE A 329 8.90 10.83 -22.46
C ILE A 329 8.16 12.15 -22.58
N PHE A 330 6.88 12.15 -22.20
CA PHE A 330 5.97 13.27 -22.35
C PHE A 330 5.16 13.49 -21.07
N LYS A 331 4.73 14.73 -20.81
CA LYS A 331 4.10 15.15 -19.56
C LYS A 331 2.91 16.08 -19.81
N TRP A 332 1.83 15.88 -19.06
CA TRP A 332 0.67 16.74 -19.00
C TRP A 332 0.45 17.27 -17.59
N LYS A 333 0.22 18.58 -17.47
CA LYS A 333 -0.09 19.26 -16.20
C LYS A 333 -1.60 19.37 -16.01
N LEU A 334 -2.25 18.26 -15.62
CA LEU A 334 -3.71 18.18 -15.60
C LEU A 334 -4.37 19.01 -14.49
N PHE A 335 -3.64 19.29 -13.41
CA PHE A 335 -4.13 20.01 -12.24
C PHE A 335 -4.03 21.55 -12.38
N LYS A 336 -3.47 22.05 -13.50
CA LYS A 336 -3.29 23.49 -13.71
C LYS A 336 -4.64 24.17 -13.94
N GLY A 337 -5.04 25.08 -13.04
CA GLY A 337 -6.16 26.01 -13.22
C GLY A 337 -7.46 25.66 -12.48
N SER A 338 -7.60 24.45 -11.94
CA SER A 338 -8.63 24.11 -10.93
C SER A 338 -8.32 22.71 -10.36
N PRO A 339 -7.61 22.60 -9.23
CA PRO A 339 -7.25 21.30 -8.67
C PRO A 339 -8.48 20.50 -8.17
N ALA A 340 -9.65 21.12 -8.03
CA ALA A 340 -10.80 20.52 -7.35
C ALA A 340 -11.68 19.57 -8.20
N ASN A 341 -11.53 19.49 -9.53
CA ASN A 341 -12.39 18.62 -10.35
C ASN A 341 -11.69 17.31 -10.72
N LEU A 342 -11.58 16.41 -9.74
CA LEU A 342 -11.00 15.07 -9.93
C LEU A 342 -11.67 14.28 -11.08
N PRO A 343 -13.01 14.29 -11.25
CA PRO A 343 -13.66 13.69 -12.41
C PRO A 343 -13.12 14.19 -13.75
N HIS A 344 -12.98 15.51 -13.91
CA HIS A 344 -12.45 16.12 -15.13
C HIS A 344 -10.97 15.77 -15.37
N ILE A 345 -10.18 15.70 -14.30
CA ILE A 345 -8.77 15.28 -14.39
C ILE A 345 -8.68 13.84 -14.93
N MET A 346 -9.52 12.94 -14.43
CA MET A 346 -9.54 11.55 -14.88
C MET A 346 -10.12 11.40 -16.28
N GLU A 347 -11.13 12.17 -16.66
CA GLU A 347 -11.65 12.20 -18.03
C GLU A 347 -10.54 12.61 -19.02
N LYS A 348 -9.75 13.64 -18.67
CA LYS A 348 -8.59 14.05 -19.47
C LYS A 348 -7.53 12.96 -19.54
N ALA A 349 -7.21 12.31 -18.43
CA ALA A 349 -6.24 11.21 -18.40
C ALA A 349 -6.68 10.06 -19.30
N ASP A 350 -7.94 9.63 -19.21
CA ASP A 350 -8.52 8.58 -20.05
C ASP A 350 -8.49 8.97 -21.54
N LYS A 351 -8.80 10.23 -21.87
CA LYS A 351 -8.71 10.77 -23.23
C LYS A 351 -7.27 10.75 -23.76
N ILE A 352 -6.31 11.19 -22.94
CA ILE A 352 -4.89 11.15 -23.29
C ILE A 352 -4.44 9.71 -23.57
N ILE A 353 -4.77 8.76 -22.70
CA ILE A 353 -4.43 7.34 -22.91
C ILE A 353 -5.03 6.84 -24.24
N ALA A 354 -6.30 7.13 -24.49
CA ALA A 354 -6.99 6.70 -25.71
C ALA A 354 -6.37 7.26 -27.00
N LEU A 355 -5.86 8.49 -26.97
CA LEU A 355 -5.24 9.16 -28.12
C LEU A 355 -3.77 8.78 -28.31
N THR A 356 -3.02 8.61 -27.22
CA THR A 356 -1.58 8.32 -27.27
C THR A 356 -1.29 6.85 -27.55
N ARG A 357 -2.10 5.93 -27.04
CA ARG A 357 -1.87 4.49 -27.21
C ARG A 357 -1.81 4.06 -28.68
N PRO A 358 -2.69 4.50 -29.61
CA PRO A 358 -2.57 4.18 -31.03
C PRO A 358 -1.33 4.79 -31.70
N ILE A 359 -0.82 5.93 -31.22
CA ILE A 359 0.42 6.52 -31.73
C ILE A 359 1.59 5.60 -31.38
N ILE A 360 1.70 5.20 -30.10
CA ILE A 360 2.74 4.28 -29.64
C ILE A 360 2.72 2.96 -30.41
N LYS A 361 1.54 2.43 -30.76
CA LYS A 361 1.43 1.21 -31.57
C LYS A 361 1.97 1.36 -32.99
N ARG A 362 1.85 2.53 -33.61
CA ARG A 362 2.15 2.76 -35.03
C ARG A 362 3.62 3.08 -35.35
N ILE A 363 4.36 3.64 -34.39
CA ILE A 363 5.78 3.96 -34.56
C ILE A 363 6.57 2.68 -34.88
N GLN A 364 7.56 2.70 -35.76
CA GLN A 364 8.31 1.50 -36.16
C GLN A 364 9.73 1.54 -35.63
#